data_AF-A0A9P5YRP8-F1
#
_entry.id   AF-A0A9P5YRP8-F1
#
_cell.length_a   1.000
_cell.length_b   1.000
_cell.length_c   1.000
_cell.angle_alpha   90.00
_cell.angle_beta   90.00
_cell.angle_gamma   90.00
#
_symmetry.space_group_name_H-M   'P 1'
#
loop_
_entity.id
_entity.type
_entity.pdbx_description
1 polymer ?
#
loop_
_entity_poly.entity_id
_entity_poly.type
_entity_poly.pdbx_seq_one_letter_code
_entity_poly.pdbx_strand_id
1 'polypeptide(L)'
;MFLPSANIGPLDTLHIPGPLSISAFVVQVWELGLHWSDELEYLWKGRFNFIKALYFFSRYVLLVAQFVSEIITYKMLNREQTVEGCIHVFTYKVIMAQLTLTVVETILLIRVYALYNQSFQVKRFLAIVFLIAQTLEIWATGRIVGHLLHTTDCKPPAANSSTLVQFGVGASLCQLVIFVLSLFKLLTRWSSRTPLTSLMIKEGVAAFLLIVGELKSFIFLKQCRFGASVLLVVMMSYYQVFRRFDLDLGNAAFAWYIALMSAGASRLILNMRRLAVKSRRRRQIRHLSLYNEIDSAALEDSLYDSDDTICLTTFYE
;
A
#
# COMPACT_ATOMS: atom_id res chain seq x y z
N MET A 1 -4.31 43.27 -50.41
CA MET A 1 -4.24 43.13 -48.94
C MET A 1 -4.89 41.80 -48.60
N PHE A 2 -4.13 40.73 -48.74
CA PHE A 2 -4.58 39.35 -48.53
C PHE A 2 -4.09 38.90 -47.16
N LEU A 3 -5.00 38.51 -46.28
CA LEU A 3 -4.70 37.89 -45.00
C LEU A 3 -4.10 36.49 -45.23
N PRO A 4 -3.06 36.08 -44.51
CA PRO A 4 -2.57 34.71 -44.60
C PRO A 4 -3.55 33.78 -43.90
N SER A 5 -4.09 32.85 -44.67
CA SER A 5 -4.85 31.70 -44.20
C SER A 5 -3.98 30.86 -43.27
N ALA A 6 -4.33 30.85 -41.98
CA ALA A 6 -3.79 29.91 -41.01
C ALA A 6 -4.27 28.50 -41.40
N ASN A 7 -3.35 27.71 -41.96
CA ASN A 7 -3.53 26.27 -42.14
C ASN A 7 -3.66 25.63 -40.75
N ILE A 8 -4.90 25.38 -40.33
CA ILE A 8 -5.18 24.45 -39.24
C ILE A 8 -4.93 23.06 -39.84
N GLY A 9 -3.71 22.57 -39.63
CA GLY A 9 -3.36 21.18 -39.93
C GLY A 9 -4.29 20.22 -39.20
N PRO A 10 -4.37 18.96 -39.66
CA PRO A 10 -5.18 17.96 -39.00
C PRO A 10 -4.77 17.87 -37.53
N LEU A 11 -5.77 17.67 -36.68
CA LEU A 11 -5.66 17.45 -35.24
C LEU A 11 -4.90 16.13 -34.99
N ASP A 12 -3.62 16.08 -35.35
CA ASP A 12 -2.71 14.99 -35.05
C ASP A 12 -2.52 14.99 -33.54
N THR A 13 -3.34 14.13 -32.92
CA THR A 13 -3.05 13.39 -31.70
C THR A 13 -2.12 14.15 -30.76
N LEU A 14 -2.73 15.07 -30.02
CA LEU A 14 -2.17 15.71 -28.85
C LEU A 14 -1.71 14.62 -27.87
N HIS A 15 -0.49 14.12 -28.10
CA HIS A 15 0.23 13.15 -27.30
C HIS A 15 0.70 13.90 -26.06
N ILE A 16 -0.26 14.31 -25.22
CA ILE A 16 0.01 14.75 -23.86
C ILE A 16 -0.26 13.51 -23.01
N PRO A 17 0.78 12.79 -22.60
CA PRO A 17 0.73 11.79 -21.54
C PRO A 17 0.69 12.43 -20.13
N GLY A 18 0.87 13.75 -20.05
CA GLY A 18 0.65 14.57 -18.87
C GLY A 18 -0.73 14.49 -18.16
N PRO A 19 -1.90 14.38 -18.84
CA PRO A 19 -3.19 14.39 -18.16
C PRO A 19 -3.42 13.10 -17.35
N LEU A 20 -2.80 11.96 -17.74
CA LEU A 20 -2.90 10.73 -16.95
C LEU A 20 -2.18 10.86 -15.61
N SER A 21 -0.99 11.47 -15.61
CA SER A 21 -0.23 11.72 -14.38
C SER A 21 -0.93 12.74 -13.46
N ILE A 22 -1.44 13.84 -14.05
CA ILE A 22 -2.24 14.84 -13.34
C ILE A 22 -3.51 14.22 -12.76
N SER A 23 -4.19 13.34 -13.50
CA SER A 23 -5.40 12.67 -13.00
C SER A 23 -5.11 11.80 -11.78
N ALA A 24 -3.99 11.07 -11.76
CA ALA A 24 -3.58 10.30 -10.59
C ALA A 24 -3.34 11.22 -9.38
N PHE A 25 -2.74 12.39 -9.59
CA PHE A 25 -2.51 13.36 -8.52
C PHE A 25 -3.82 13.95 -8.00
N VAL A 26 -4.74 14.33 -8.89
CA VAL A 26 -6.07 14.82 -8.52
C VAL A 26 -6.84 13.77 -7.74
N VAL A 27 -6.81 12.51 -8.17
CA VAL A 27 -7.42 11.39 -7.43
C VAL A 27 -6.81 11.23 -6.04
N GLN A 28 -5.48 11.35 -5.92
CA GLN A 28 -4.80 11.25 -4.62
C GLN A 28 -5.18 12.41 -3.68
N VAL A 29 -5.24 13.65 -4.18
CA VAL A 29 -5.67 14.83 -3.40
C VAL A 29 -7.14 14.73 -3.02
N TRP A 30 -7.99 14.22 -3.92
CA TRP A 30 -9.39 13.96 -3.63
C TRP A 30 -9.57 12.93 -2.51
N GLU A 31 -8.84 11.82 -2.56
CA GLU A 31 -8.81 10.80 -1.49
C GLU A 31 -8.29 11.36 -0.15
N LEU A 32 -7.36 12.31 -0.21
CA LEU A 32 -6.90 13.05 0.97
C LEU A 32 -8.06 13.84 1.60
N GLY A 33 -8.77 14.63 0.80
CA GLY A 33 -9.92 15.41 1.25
C GLY A 33 -11.03 14.55 1.87
N LEU A 34 -11.38 13.43 1.23
CA LEU A 34 -12.45 12.55 1.70
C LEU A 34 -12.23 11.97 3.09
N HIS A 35 -10.98 11.70 3.48
CA HIS A 35 -10.66 11.07 4.77
C HIS A 35 -10.16 12.07 5.82
N TRP A 36 -10.12 13.36 5.51
CA TRP A 36 -9.55 14.38 6.40
C TRP A 36 -10.27 14.49 7.75
N SER A 37 -11.60 14.41 7.75
CA SER A 37 -12.39 14.45 8.99
C SER A 37 -12.07 13.28 9.92
N ASP A 38 -11.98 12.08 9.35
CA ASP A 38 -11.66 10.86 10.08
C ASP A 38 -10.21 10.89 10.59
N GLU A 39 -9.28 11.45 9.82
CA GLU A 39 -7.88 11.64 10.25
C GLU A 39 -7.78 12.51 11.50
N LEU A 40 -8.42 13.67 11.50
CA LEU A 40 -8.41 14.61 12.62
C LEU A 40 -8.98 13.95 13.89
N GLU A 41 -10.02 13.12 13.76
CA GLU A 41 -10.61 12.45 14.90
C GLU A 41 -9.75 11.30 15.43
N TYR A 42 -9.26 10.41 14.56
CA TYR A 42 -8.63 9.13 14.97
C TYR A 42 -7.10 9.14 15.03
N LEU A 43 -6.43 10.04 14.32
CA LEU A 43 -4.96 10.08 14.25
C LEU A 43 -4.35 11.21 15.05
N TRP A 44 -4.97 12.39 15.05
CA TRP A 44 -4.40 13.56 15.74
C TRP A 44 -4.56 13.51 17.25
N LYS A 45 -5.65 12.92 17.76
CA LYS A 45 -5.88 12.75 19.19
C LYS A 45 -5.07 11.56 19.74
N GLY A 46 -3.83 11.79 20.19
CA GLY A 46 -3.07 10.84 21.02
C GLY A 46 -1.56 10.82 20.78
N ARG A 47 -0.83 10.01 21.56
CA ARG A 47 0.64 9.87 21.46
C ARG A 47 1.10 9.39 20.08
N PHE A 48 2.32 9.76 19.71
CA PHE A 48 2.94 9.39 18.44
C PHE A 48 3.43 7.93 18.51
N ASN A 49 2.86 7.06 17.69
CA ASN A 49 3.20 5.63 17.63
C ASN A 49 3.76 5.27 16.25
N PHE A 50 4.51 4.17 16.16
CA PHE A 50 5.05 3.66 14.89
C PHE A 50 3.99 3.51 13.78
N ILE A 51 2.78 3.06 14.12
CA ILE A 51 1.66 2.96 13.17
C ILE A 51 1.22 4.34 12.65
N LYS A 52 1.29 5.40 13.49
CA LYS A 52 1.04 6.77 13.02
C LYS A 52 2.13 7.20 12.05
N ALA A 53 3.40 6.92 12.34
CA ALA A 53 4.51 7.23 11.44
C ALA A 53 4.34 6.57 10.06
N LEU A 54 4.00 5.27 10.02
CA LEU A 54 3.70 4.56 8.77
C LEU A 54 2.53 5.19 8.00
N TYR A 55 1.48 5.59 8.73
CA TYR A 55 0.35 6.28 8.13
C TYR A 55 0.77 7.61 7.49
N PHE A 56 1.47 8.46 8.24
CA PHE A 56 1.97 9.74 7.75
C PHE A 56 2.89 9.55 6.54
N PHE A 57 3.76 8.54 6.56
CA PHE A 57 4.61 8.21 5.43
C PHE A 57 3.78 7.81 4.20
N SER A 58 2.88 6.84 4.34
CA SER A 58 2.07 6.34 3.21
C SER A 58 1.19 7.40 2.55
N ARG A 59 0.88 8.49 3.26
CA ARG A 59 -0.05 9.52 2.78
C ARG A 59 0.68 10.78 2.37
N TYR A 60 1.40 11.41 3.29
CA TYR A 60 2.01 12.73 3.06
C TYR A 60 3.33 12.60 2.30
N VAL A 61 4.18 11.62 2.65
CA VAL A 61 5.46 11.44 1.94
C VAL A 61 5.20 10.98 0.51
N LEU A 62 4.24 10.09 0.28
CA LEU A 62 3.87 9.66 -1.07
C LEU A 62 3.25 10.80 -1.90
N LEU A 63 2.42 11.66 -1.31
CA LEU A 63 1.85 12.81 -2.01
C LEU A 63 2.91 13.85 -2.37
N VAL A 64 3.83 14.15 -1.45
CA VAL A 64 4.99 15.01 -1.73
C VAL A 64 5.85 14.37 -2.81
N ALA A 65 6.07 13.06 -2.75
CA ALA A 65 6.89 12.37 -3.73
C ALA A 65 6.29 12.40 -5.14
N GLN A 66 4.96 12.29 -5.25
CA GLN A 66 4.24 12.44 -6.51
C GLN A 66 4.34 13.88 -7.03
N PHE A 67 4.12 14.88 -6.18
CA PHE A 67 4.27 16.28 -6.55
C PHE A 67 5.69 16.62 -7.04
N VAL A 68 6.72 16.14 -6.33
CA VAL A 68 8.12 16.29 -6.74
C VAL A 68 8.38 15.59 -8.08
N SER A 69 7.81 14.40 -8.29
CA SER A 69 7.93 13.69 -9.56
C SER A 69 7.35 14.49 -10.72
N GLU A 70 6.18 15.13 -10.55
CA GLU A 70 5.58 15.99 -11.57
C GLU A 70 6.45 17.21 -11.91
N ILE A 71 6.99 17.88 -10.87
CA ILE A 71 7.89 19.04 -11.06
C ILE A 71 9.13 18.63 -11.84
N ILE A 72 9.74 17.49 -11.48
CA ILE A 72 10.93 16.99 -12.14
C ILE A 72 10.62 16.68 -13.61
N THR A 73 9.52 15.98 -13.90
CA THR A 73 9.08 15.67 -15.26
C THR A 73 8.83 16.94 -16.08
N TYR A 74 8.13 17.93 -15.52
CA TYR A 74 7.87 19.21 -16.19
C TYR A 74 9.15 19.97 -16.53
N LYS A 75 10.14 19.97 -15.62
CA LYS A 75 11.44 20.59 -15.89
C LYS A 75 12.23 19.87 -16.98
N MET A 76 12.12 18.53 -17.05
CA MET A 76 12.78 17.74 -18.08
C MET A 76 12.16 17.93 -19.47
N LEU A 77 10.86 18.23 -19.56
CA LEU A 77 10.21 18.49 -20.84
C LEU A 77 10.64 19.84 -21.45
N ASN A 78 10.93 20.83 -20.61
CA ASN A 78 11.24 22.21 -21.06
C ASN A 78 12.74 22.48 -21.25
N ARG A 79 13.62 21.59 -20.80
CA ARG A 79 15.09 21.77 -20.87
C ARG A 79 15.69 20.72 -21.79
N GLU A 80 16.77 21.07 -22.49
CA GLU A 80 17.58 20.08 -23.21
C GLU A 80 17.98 18.94 -22.26
N GLN A 81 17.66 17.71 -22.66
CA GLN A 81 17.77 16.53 -21.82
C GLN A 81 19.25 16.20 -21.55
N THR A 82 19.75 16.63 -20.39
CA THR A 82 21.05 16.18 -19.89
C THR A 82 20.95 14.74 -19.39
N VAL A 83 21.92 13.88 -19.75
CA VAL A 83 22.00 12.48 -19.31
C VAL A 83 22.00 12.36 -17.79
N GLU A 84 22.71 13.24 -17.09
CA GLU A 84 22.79 13.29 -15.62
C GLU A 84 21.42 13.49 -14.98
N GLY A 85 20.64 14.46 -15.49
CA GLY A 85 19.28 14.72 -15.02
C GLY A 85 18.38 13.49 -15.12
N CYS A 86 18.46 12.77 -16.23
CA CYS A 86 17.70 11.55 -16.48
C CYS A 86 18.01 10.45 -15.46
N ILE A 87 19.30 10.21 -15.18
CA ILE A 87 19.76 9.24 -14.18
C ILE A 87 19.21 9.57 -12.80
N HIS A 88 19.22 10.85 -12.41
CA HIS A 88 18.64 11.29 -11.12
C HIS A 88 17.14 11.04 -11.03
N VAL A 89 16.37 11.32 -12.09
CA VAL A 89 14.91 11.07 -12.12
C VAL A 89 14.62 9.58 -11.95
N PHE A 90 15.30 8.73 -12.72
CA PHE A 90 15.10 7.29 -12.65
C PHE A 90 15.52 6.72 -11.29
N THR A 91 16.66 7.16 -10.75
CA THR A 91 17.13 6.77 -9.42
C THR A 91 16.12 7.15 -8.35
N TYR A 92 15.61 8.39 -8.38
CA TYR A 92 14.58 8.86 -7.47
C TYR A 92 13.33 7.97 -7.51
N LYS A 93 12.81 7.66 -8.71
CA LYS A 93 11.62 6.81 -8.86
C LYS A 93 11.83 5.39 -8.33
N VAL A 94 12.99 4.79 -8.61
CA VAL A 94 13.34 3.45 -8.12
C VAL A 94 13.40 3.43 -6.59
N ILE A 95 14.04 4.42 -5.98
CA ILE A 95 14.11 4.56 -4.52
C ILE A 95 12.71 4.75 -3.92
N MET A 96 11.90 5.65 -4.49
CA MET A 96 10.55 5.92 -4.01
C MET A 96 9.63 4.70 -4.17
N ALA A 97 9.75 3.93 -5.25
CA ALA A 97 9.03 2.68 -5.44
C ALA A 97 9.42 1.64 -4.36
N GLN A 98 10.72 1.47 -4.10
CA GLN A 98 11.21 0.56 -3.04
C GLN A 98 10.69 0.96 -1.65
N LEU A 99 10.72 2.25 -1.33
CA LEU A 99 10.21 2.76 -0.05
C LEU A 99 8.70 2.54 0.08
N THR A 100 7.95 2.79 -0.99
CA THR A 100 6.48 2.57 -1.03
C THR A 100 6.15 1.10 -0.81
N LEU A 101 6.84 0.21 -1.52
CA LEU A 101 6.68 -1.25 -1.38
C LEU A 101 6.96 -1.68 0.06
N THR A 102 8.11 -1.27 0.62
CA THR A 102 8.52 -1.59 1.99
C THR A 102 7.47 -1.17 3.02
N VAL A 103 6.89 0.01 2.87
CA VAL A 103 5.85 0.51 3.80
C VAL A 103 4.59 -0.32 3.71
N VAL A 104 4.15 -0.69 2.50
CA VAL A 104 2.96 -1.51 2.32
C VAL A 104 3.17 -2.91 2.86
N GLU A 105 4.32 -3.53 2.61
CA GLU A 105 4.66 -4.82 3.20
C GLU A 105 4.69 -4.77 4.73
N THR A 106 5.23 -3.69 5.30
CA THR A 106 5.22 -3.47 6.75
C THR A 106 3.80 -3.38 7.30
N ILE A 107 2.90 -2.65 6.63
CA ILE A 107 1.49 -2.52 7.04
C ILE A 107 0.79 -3.89 6.98
N LEU A 108 1.03 -4.66 5.91
CA LEU A 108 0.47 -6.00 5.76
C LEU A 108 1.01 -6.97 6.82
N LEU A 109 2.29 -6.87 7.17
CA LEU A 109 2.91 -7.67 8.24
C LEU A 109 2.30 -7.33 9.61
N ILE A 110 2.14 -6.06 9.94
CA ILE A 110 1.47 -5.62 11.18
C ILE A 110 0.05 -6.20 11.26
N ARG A 111 -0.67 -6.21 10.13
CA ARG A 111 -2.02 -6.77 10.04
C ARG A 111 -2.04 -8.27 10.33
N VAL A 112 -1.15 -9.05 9.72
CA VAL A 112 -1.04 -10.49 9.99
C VAL A 112 -0.67 -10.74 11.44
N TYR A 113 0.28 -9.96 11.98
CA TYR A 113 0.67 -10.06 13.38
C TYR A 113 -0.51 -9.83 14.34
N ALA A 114 -1.35 -8.82 14.07
CA ALA A 114 -2.55 -8.57 14.85
C ALA A 114 -3.57 -9.73 14.77
N LEU A 115 -3.67 -10.39 13.61
CA LEU A 115 -4.57 -11.53 13.39
C LEU A 115 -4.15 -12.77 14.19
N TYR A 116 -2.85 -12.94 14.46
CA TYR A 116 -2.28 -14.04 15.22
C TYR A 116 -2.24 -13.80 16.74
N ASN A 117 -3.07 -12.89 17.25
CA ASN A 117 -3.17 -12.57 18.68
C ASN A 117 -1.81 -12.23 19.30
N GLN A 118 -0.96 -11.53 18.54
CA GLN A 118 0.33 -11.01 19.00
C GLN A 118 1.34 -12.06 19.49
N SER A 119 1.23 -13.34 19.10
CA SER A 119 2.17 -14.37 19.54
C SER A 119 3.62 -14.04 19.12
N PHE A 120 4.54 -14.11 20.09
CA PHE A 120 5.94 -13.73 19.87
C PHE A 120 6.65 -14.61 18.84
N GLN A 121 6.26 -15.89 18.76
CA GLN A 121 6.80 -16.83 17.77
C GLN A 121 6.48 -16.40 16.34
N VAL A 122 5.24 -15.98 16.08
CA VAL A 122 4.82 -15.52 14.75
C VAL A 122 5.47 -14.18 14.42
N LYS A 123 5.62 -13.28 15.39
CA LYS A 123 6.37 -12.03 15.21
C LYS A 123 7.80 -12.30 14.72
N ARG A 124 8.52 -13.20 15.40
CA ARG A 124 9.91 -13.53 15.06
C ARG A 124 10.00 -14.18 13.68
N PHE A 125 9.10 -15.10 13.37
CA PHE A 125 9.05 -15.74 12.05
C PHE A 125 8.80 -14.72 10.93
N LEU A 126 7.77 -13.86 11.07
CA LEU A 126 7.45 -12.83 10.09
C LEU A 126 8.58 -11.83 9.92
N ALA A 127 9.23 -11.41 11.01
CA ALA A 127 10.35 -10.48 10.96
C ALA A 127 11.55 -11.07 10.19
N ILE A 128 11.88 -12.35 10.41
CA ILE A 128 12.97 -13.02 9.68
C ILE A 128 12.66 -13.08 8.18
N VAL A 129 11.45 -13.51 7.82
CA VAL A 129 11.02 -13.57 6.40
C VAL A 129 11.07 -12.19 5.76
N PHE A 130 10.59 -11.17 6.44
CA PHE A 130 10.61 -9.79 5.97
C PHE A 130 12.04 -9.28 5.77
N LEU A 131 12.95 -9.52 6.71
CA LEU A 131 14.36 -9.11 6.57
C LEU A 131 15.03 -9.81 5.37
N ILE A 132 14.74 -11.10 5.14
CA ILE A 132 15.27 -11.83 3.99
C ILE A 132 14.70 -11.25 2.68
N ALA A 133 13.40 -10.97 2.61
CA ALA A 133 12.79 -10.36 1.43
C ALA A 133 13.38 -8.96 1.15
N GLN A 134 13.44 -8.10 2.17
CA GLN A 134 13.97 -6.74 2.06
C GLN A 134 15.44 -6.70 1.66
N THR A 135 16.26 -7.62 2.17
CA THR A 135 17.68 -7.69 1.78
C THR A 135 17.84 -8.07 0.31
N LEU A 136 17.03 -9.01 -0.20
CA LEU A 136 17.00 -9.35 -1.62
C LEU A 136 16.56 -8.17 -2.49
N GLU A 137 15.51 -7.46 -2.08
CA GLU A 137 15.00 -6.30 -2.82
C GLU A 137 15.98 -5.12 -2.84
N ILE A 138 16.53 -4.75 -1.69
CA ILE A 138 17.51 -3.65 -1.57
C ILE A 138 18.76 -3.97 -2.39
N TRP A 139 19.23 -5.22 -2.34
CA TRP A 139 20.39 -5.64 -3.10
C TRP A 139 20.14 -5.64 -4.61
N ALA A 140 18.98 -6.11 -5.06
CA ALA A 140 18.59 -6.05 -6.47
C ALA A 140 18.43 -4.60 -6.95
N THR A 141 17.78 -3.75 -6.15
CA THR A 141 17.61 -2.31 -6.43
C THR A 141 18.96 -1.60 -6.49
N GLY A 142 19.89 -1.90 -5.59
CA GLY A 142 21.25 -1.35 -5.62
C GLY A 142 22.01 -1.71 -6.89
N ARG A 143 21.84 -2.95 -7.40
CA ARG A 143 22.41 -3.35 -8.70
C ARG A 143 21.79 -2.61 -9.88
N ILE A 144 20.47 -2.39 -9.86
CA ILE A 144 19.75 -1.63 -10.90
C ILE A 144 20.27 -0.19 -10.94
N VAL A 145 20.35 0.48 -9.78
CA VAL A 145 20.87 1.85 -9.69
C VAL A 145 22.34 1.91 -10.10
N GLY A 146 23.17 0.95 -9.66
CA GLY A 146 24.58 0.87 -10.05
C GLY A 146 24.77 0.75 -11.57
N HIS A 147 23.94 -0.04 -12.24
CA HIS A 147 23.97 -0.15 -13.70
C HIS A 147 23.51 1.16 -14.37
N LEU A 148 22.49 1.82 -13.83
CA LEU A 148 21.97 3.08 -14.35
C LEU A 148 23.00 4.23 -14.28
N LEU A 149 23.87 4.22 -13.27
CA LEU A 149 24.94 5.22 -13.15
C LEU A 149 26.03 5.09 -14.23
N HIS A 150 26.17 3.92 -14.87
CA HIS A 150 27.19 3.67 -15.89
C HIS A 150 26.68 3.86 -17.33
N THR A 151 25.39 4.13 -17.53
CA THR A 151 24.83 4.30 -18.87
C THR A 151 25.03 5.72 -19.40
N THR A 152 25.45 5.83 -20.66
CA THR A 152 25.63 7.12 -21.36
C THR A 152 24.33 7.64 -22.00
N ASP A 153 23.33 6.78 -22.14
CA ASP A 153 22.07 7.13 -22.82
C ASP A 153 20.94 7.36 -21.82
N CYS A 154 20.08 8.34 -22.09
CA CYS A 154 18.81 8.53 -21.36
C CYS A 154 17.76 7.51 -21.81
N LYS A 155 18.11 6.23 -21.74
CA LYS A 155 17.20 5.11 -21.97
C LYS A 155 17.40 4.11 -20.83
N PRO A 156 16.31 3.57 -20.26
CA PRO A 156 16.43 2.58 -19.19
C PRO A 156 17.27 1.40 -19.72
N PRO A 157 18.40 1.07 -19.08
CA PRO A 157 19.21 -0.06 -19.51
C PRO A 157 18.39 -1.33 -19.50
N ALA A 158 18.69 -2.24 -20.43
CA ALA A 158 18.15 -3.59 -20.37
C ALA A 158 18.68 -4.25 -19.08
N ALA A 159 17.91 -4.19 -18.00
CA ALA A 159 18.35 -4.80 -16.75
C ALA A 159 18.50 -6.31 -16.94
N ASN A 160 19.55 -6.87 -16.35
CA ASN A 160 19.81 -8.29 -16.37
C ASN A 160 18.61 -9.05 -15.82
N SER A 161 18.10 -10.02 -16.57
CA SER A 161 16.96 -10.86 -16.16
C SER A 161 17.15 -11.45 -14.76
N SER A 162 18.38 -11.77 -14.39
CA SER A 162 18.73 -12.28 -13.06
C SER A 162 18.41 -11.29 -11.93
N THR A 163 18.73 -10.00 -12.08
CA THR A 163 18.47 -8.97 -11.05
C THR A 163 16.98 -8.74 -10.86
N LEU A 164 16.21 -8.79 -11.95
CA LEU A 164 14.76 -8.65 -11.91
C LEU A 164 14.08 -9.85 -11.28
N VAL A 165 14.56 -11.06 -11.60
CA VAL A 165 14.10 -12.28 -10.95
C VAL A 165 14.39 -12.21 -9.45
N GLN A 166 15.56 -11.72 -9.03
CA GLN A 166 15.91 -11.57 -7.62
C GLN A 166 14.99 -10.60 -6.88
N PHE A 167 14.74 -9.42 -7.47
CA PHE A 167 13.78 -8.45 -6.95
C PHE A 167 12.38 -9.07 -6.82
N GLY A 168 11.89 -9.68 -7.91
CA GLY A 168 10.57 -10.30 -7.94
C GLY A 168 10.41 -11.46 -6.95
N VAL A 169 11.47 -12.25 -6.74
CA VAL A 169 11.49 -13.34 -5.74
C VAL A 169 11.37 -12.79 -4.32
N GLY A 170 12.07 -11.70 -4.00
CA GLY A 170 11.97 -11.03 -2.69
C GLY A 170 10.53 -10.58 -2.40
N ALA A 171 9.96 -9.77 -3.28
CA ALA A 171 8.60 -9.25 -3.14
C ALA A 171 7.56 -10.39 -3.10
N SER A 172 7.71 -11.39 -3.96
CA SER A 172 6.77 -12.52 -4.02
C SER A 172 6.85 -13.41 -2.78
N LEU A 173 8.04 -13.58 -2.19
CA LEU A 173 8.22 -14.34 -0.97
C LEU A 173 7.46 -13.70 0.20
N CYS A 174 7.65 -12.38 0.40
CA CYS A 174 6.98 -11.64 1.46
C CYS A 174 5.45 -11.74 1.32
N GLN A 175 4.95 -11.46 0.12
CA GLN A 175 3.52 -11.44 -0.16
C GLN A 175 2.89 -12.82 -0.10
N LEU A 176 3.57 -13.87 -0.58
CA LEU A 176 3.10 -15.24 -0.48
C LEU A 176 2.97 -15.67 0.98
N VAL A 177 3.97 -15.38 1.82
CA VAL A 177 3.92 -15.76 3.24
C VAL A 177 2.78 -15.04 3.95
N ILE A 178 2.63 -13.74 3.74
CA ILE A 178 1.52 -12.94 4.29
C ILE A 178 0.16 -13.49 3.84
N PHE A 179 0.02 -13.80 2.55
CA PHE A 179 -1.20 -14.33 1.98
C PHE A 179 -1.55 -15.71 2.54
N VAL A 180 -0.59 -16.64 2.57
CA VAL A 180 -0.78 -18.00 3.09
C VAL A 180 -1.16 -17.97 4.56
N LEU A 181 -0.49 -17.15 5.39
CA LEU A 181 -0.83 -17.03 6.81
C LEU A 181 -2.21 -16.40 7.02
N SER A 182 -2.55 -15.37 6.24
CA SER A 182 -3.87 -14.74 6.28
C SER A 182 -4.98 -15.73 5.91
N LEU A 183 -4.77 -16.50 4.84
CA LEU A 183 -5.71 -17.49 4.35
C LEU A 183 -5.83 -18.67 5.32
N PHE A 184 -4.70 -19.21 5.79
CA PHE A 184 -4.70 -20.30 6.77
C PHE A 184 -5.50 -19.93 8.00
N LYS A 185 -5.23 -18.76 8.60
CA LYS A 185 -5.94 -18.31 9.78
C LYS A 185 -7.42 -18.06 9.51
N LEU A 186 -7.76 -17.59 8.31
CA LEU A 186 -9.14 -17.40 7.89
C LEU A 186 -9.88 -18.74 7.78
N LEU A 187 -9.27 -19.74 7.16
CA LEU A 187 -9.84 -21.07 7.01
C LEU A 187 -10.01 -21.77 8.37
N THR A 188 -8.99 -21.72 9.23
CA THR A 188 -9.06 -22.30 10.58
C THR A 188 -10.16 -21.65 11.43
N ARG A 189 -10.45 -20.37 11.22
CA ARG A 189 -11.38 -19.60 12.06
C ARG A 189 -12.72 -19.28 11.37
N TRP A 190 -13.02 -19.91 10.23
CA TRP A 190 -14.25 -19.66 9.48
C TRP A 190 -15.50 -19.95 10.35
N SER A 191 -15.45 -20.98 11.21
CA SER A 191 -16.57 -21.30 12.09
C SER A 191 -16.89 -20.18 13.11
N SER A 192 -15.87 -19.46 13.59
CA SER A 192 -16.06 -18.34 14.52
C SER A 192 -16.12 -17.01 13.76
N ARG A 193 -17.31 -16.63 13.27
CA ARG A 193 -17.58 -15.38 12.55
C ARG A 193 -17.23 -14.14 13.39
N THR A 194 -15.97 -13.72 13.37
CA THR A 194 -15.61 -12.39 13.85
C THR A 194 -15.91 -11.36 12.75
N PRO A 195 -16.55 -10.22 13.07
CA PRO A 195 -16.84 -9.18 12.07
C PRO A 195 -15.57 -8.59 11.42
N LEU A 196 -14.41 -8.76 12.07
CA LEU A 196 -13.10 -8.35 11.54
C LEU A 196 -12.72 -9.14 10.28
N THR A 197 -12.87 -10.47 10.29
CA THR A 197 -12.48 -11.33 9.16
C THR A 197 -13.39 -11.16 7.95
N SER A 198 -14.68 -10.88 8.13
CA SER A 198 -15.62 -10.60 7.04
C SER A 198 -15.23 -9.37 6.22
N LEU A 199 -14.75 -8.30 6.87
CA LEU A 199 -14.32 -7.10 6.16
C LEU A 199 -13.02 -7.35 5.38
N MET A 200 -12.10 -8.12 5.98
CA MET A 200 -10.84 -8.51 5.32
C MET A 200 -11.09 -9.38 4.09
N ILE A 201 -12.05 -10.30 4.18
CA ILE A 201 -12.50 -11.10 3.04
C ILE A 201 -13.07 -10.18 1.97
N LYS A 202 -13.97 -9.25 2.31
CA LYS A 202 -14.60 -8.41 1.29
C LYS A 202 -13.57 -7.60 0.48
N GLU A 203 -12.57 -7.03 1.15
CA GLU A 203 -11.53 -6.23 0.48
C GLU A 203 -10.48 -7.11 -0.24
N GLY A 204 -9.99 -8.16 0.41
CA GLY A 204 -8.98 -9.05 -0.16
C GLY A 204 -9.53 -9.99 -1.23
N VAL A 205 -10.76 -10.48 -1.05
CA VAL A 205 -11.46 -11.35 -2.02
C VAL A 205 -12.03 -10.53 -3.18
N ALA A 206 -12.44 -9.27 -3.02
CA ALA A 206 -12.78 -8.44 -4.19
C ALA A 206 -11.56 -8.20 -5.08
N ALA A 207 -10.40 -7.87 -4.49
CA ALA A 207 -9.14 -7.79 -5.24
C ALA A 207 -8.78 -9.15 -5.88
N PHE A 208 -8.93 -10.25 -5.15
CA PHE A 208 -8.70 -11.60 -5.66
C PHE A 208 -9.67 -12.00 -6.79
N LEU A 209 -10.96 -11.66 -6.68
CA LEU A 209 -11.99 -11.96 -7.67
C LEU A 209 -11.86 -11.10 -8.92
N LEU A 210 -11.42 -9.85 -8.80
CA LEU A 210 -11.04 -9.04 -9.95
C LEU A 210 -9.85 -9.65 -10.68
N ILE A 211 -8.81 -10.08 -9.94
CA ILE A 211 -7.62 -10.72 -10.52
C ILE A 211 -7.95 -12.11 -11.13
N VAL A 212 -8.84 -12.89 -10.51
CA VAL A 212 -9.28 -14.21 -11.00
C VAL A 212 -10.30 -14.08 -12.13
N GLY A 213 -11.10 -13.01 -12.15
CA GLY A 213 -12.07 -12.71 -13.21
C GLY A 213 -11.39 -12.49 -14.56
N GLU A 214 -10.27 -11.76 -14.58
CA GLU A 214 -9.41 -11.60 -15.75
C GLU A 214 -8.72 -12.91 -16.18
N LEU A 215 -8.64 -13.90 -15.28
CA LEU A 215 -8.06 -15.21 -15.58
C LEU A 215 -9.03 -16.18 -16.28
N LYS A 216 -10.33 -15.87 -16.40
CA LYS A 216 -11.27 -16.75 -17.11
C LYS A 216 -10.94 -16.96 -18.59
N SER A 217 -10.12 -16.08 -19.20
CA SER A 217 -9.59 -16.28 -20.56
C SER A 217 -8.36 -17.20 -20.62
N PHE A 218 -7.81 -17.67 -19.50
CA PHE A 218 -6.53 -18.39 -19.43
C PHE A 218 -6.58 -19.72 -18.64
N ILE A 219 -7.75 -20.12 -18.14
CA ILE A 219 -7.92 -21.34 -17.35
C ILE A 219 -8.11 -22.55 -18.27
N PHE A 220 -7.08 -23.38 -18.41
CA PHE A 220 -7.24 -24.84 -18.29
C PHE A 220 -5.91 -25.51 -17.94
N LEU A 221 -5.84 -26.09 -16.72
CA LEU A 221 -4.87 -27.07 -16.18
C LEU A 221 -3.44 -26.53 -15.88
N LYS A 222 -2.84 -26.68 -14.68
CA LYS A 222 -3.06 -27.64 -13.59
C LYS A 222 -2.28 -27.20 -12.31
N GLN A 223 -2.90 -27.46 -11.15
CA GLN A 223 -2.36 -27.58 -9.78
C GLN A 223 -1.89 -26.32 -9.00
N CYS A 224 -2.45 -26.19 -7.79
CA CYS A 224 -2.27 -25.18 -6.73
C CYS A 224 -0.82 -24.80 -6.37
N ARG A 225 -0.14 -24.09 -7.27
CA ARG A 225 1.16 -23.47 -7.07
C ARG A 225 1.19 -22.03 -7.63
N PHE A 226 0.03 -21.35 -7.57
CA PHE A 226 -0.23 -20.12 -8.34
C PHE A 226 -0.24 -18.81 -7.54
N GLY A 227 -0.19 -18.84 -6.20
CA GLY A 227 -0.09 -17.60 -5.40
C GLY A 227 1.24 -16.86 -5.60
N ALA A 228 2.33 -17.59 -5.82
CA ALA A 228 3.66 -17.01 -6.10
C ALA A 228 3.84 -16.63 -7.57
N SER A 229 3.23 -17.38 -8.49
CA SER A 229 3.39 -17.14 -9.92
C SER A 229 2.58 -15.94 -10.41
N VAL A 230 1.44 -15.60 -9.80
CA VAL A 230 0.63 -14.45 -10.23
C VAL A 230 1.31 -13.12 -9.90
N LEU A 231 1.99 -12.99 -8.76
CA LEU A 231 2.73 -11.77 -8.45
C LEU A 231 4.02 -11.64 -9.26
N LEU A 232 4.73 -12.75 -9.47
CA LEU A 232 5.86 -12.81 -10.40
C LEU A 232 5.42 -12.47 -11.82
N VAL A 233 4.23 -12.90 -12.24
CA VAL A 233 3.65 -12.55 -13.55
C VAL A 233 3.19 -11.10 -13.58
N VAL A 234 2.65 -10.53 -12.50
CA VAL A 234 2.27 -9.10 -12.45
C VAL A 234 3.49 -8.19 -12.40
N MET A 235 4.56 -8.56 -11.70
CA MET A 235 5.81 -7.80 -11.66
C MET A 235 6.65 -7.99 -12.92
N MET A 236 6.68 -9.19 -13.50
CA MET A 236 7.31 -9.43 -14.81
C MET A 236 6.49 -8.85 -15.96
N SER A 237 5.15 -8.87 -15.89
CA SER A 237 4.30 -8.18 -16.86
C SER A 237 4.47 -6.68 -16.69
N TYR A 238 4.39 -6.14 -15.47
CA TYR A 238 4.68 -4.73 -15.20
C TYR A 238 6.06 -4.34 -15.74
N TYR A 239 7.10 -5.13 -15.51
CA TYR A 239 8.45 -4.82 -15.99
C TYR A 239 8.59 -4.91 -17.52
N GLN A 240 8.07 -5.96 -18.15
CA GLN A 240 8.10 -6.09 -19.62
C GLN A 240 7.27 -5.00 -20.32
N VAL A 241 6.17 -4.60 -19.67
CA VAL A 241 5.28 -3.52 -20.09
C VAL A 241 5.97 -2.16 -19.90
N PHE A 242 6.60 -1.91 -18.74
CA PHE A 242 7.39 -0.69 -18.48
C PHE A 242 8.57 -0.54 -19.42
N ARG A 243 9.24 -1.65 -19.77
CA ARG A 243 10.38 -1.66 -20.71
C ARG A 243 9.96 -1.24 -22.12
N ARG A 244 8.72 -1.50 -22.53
CA ARG A 244 8.21 -1.12 -23.86
C ARG A 244 7.63 0.29 -23.90
N PHE A 245 7.45 0.93 -22.75
CA PHE A 245 6.74 2.19 -22.69
C PHE A 245 7.68 3.38 -22.85
N ASP A 246 7.19 4.36 -23.59
CA ASP A 246 7.80 5.68 -23.65
C ASP A 246 7.91 6.27 -22.23
N LEU A 247 8.91 7.11 -22.03
CA LEU A 247 9.25 7.76 -20.75
C LEU A 247 8.01 8.37 -20.06
N ASP A 248 7.13 8.89 -20.90
CA ASP A 248 5.85 9.49 -20.58
C ASP A 248 4.80 8.54 -19.99
N LEU A 249 4.62 7.37 -20.58
CA LEU A 249 3.69 6.38 -20.05
C LEU A 249 4.26 5.75 -18.77
N GLY A 250 5.59 5.66 -18.66
CA GLY A 250 6.27 5.35 -17.41
C GLY A 250 6.02 6.38 -16.30
N ASN A 251 5.93 7.68 -16.63
CA ASN A 251 5.55 8.72 -15.66
C ASN A 251 4.14 8.50 -15.14
N ALA A 252 3.17 8.33 -16.05
CA ALA A 252 1.77 8.10 -15.70
C ALA A 252 1.59 6.82 -14.87
N ALA A 253 2.22 5.71 -15.26
CA ALA A 253 2.13 4.45 -14.53
C ALA A 253 2.71 4.55 -13.12
N PHE A 254 3.83 5.26 -12.96
CA PHE A 254 4.42 5.52 -11.65
C PHE A 254 3.52 6.40 -10.76
N ALA A 255 2.91 7.45 -11.32
CA ALA A 255 1.97 8.30 -10.59
C ALA A 255 0.74 7.52 -10.14
N TRP A 256 0.16 6.67 -11.01
CA TRP A 256 -0.94 5.78 -10.65
C TRP A 256 -0.55 4.74 -9.61
N TYR A 257 0.65 4.17 -9.71
CA TYR A 257 1.19 3.26 -8.70
C TYR A 257 1.23 3.95 -7.33
N ILE A 258 1.83 5.14 -7.21
CA ILE A 258 1.88 5.87 -5.94
C ILE A 258 0.48 6.19 -5.42
N ALA A 259 -0.41 6.71 -6.27
CA ALA A 259 -1.76 7.08 -5.87
C ALA A 259 -2.55 5.87 -5.33
N LEU A 260 -2.49 4.72 -6.02
CA LEU A 260 -3.17 3.49 -5.60
C LEU A 260 -2.60 2.93 -4.30
N MET A 261 -1.27 2.89 -4.17
CA MET A 261 -0.62 2.40 -2.94
C MET A 261 -0.92 3.31 -1.75
N SER A 262 -0.93 4.63 -1.96
CA SER A 262 -1.29 5.63 -0.93
C SER A 262 -2.75 5.49 -0.48
N ALA A 263 -3.68 5.38 -1.43
CA ALA A 263 -5.11 5.20 -1.14
C ALA A 263 -5.36 3.85 -0.42
N GLY A 264 -4.77 2.77 -0.92
CA GLY A 264 -4.89 1.43 -0.33
C GLY A 264 -4.33 1.34 1.09
N ALA A 265 -3.11 1.86 1.31
CA ALA A 265 -2.47 1.87 2.63
C ALA A 265 -3.26 2.71 3.64
N SER A 266 -3.72 3.90 3.24
CA SER A 266 -4.48 4.81 4.11
C SER A 266 -5.80 4.18 4.56
N ARG A 267 -6.58 3.64 3.62
CA ARG A 267 -7.87 2.99 3.90
C ARG A 267 -7.68 1.78 4.79
N LEU A 268 -6.65 0.98 4.55
CA LEU A 268 -6.36 -0.20 5.36
C LEU A 268 -6.07 0.17 6.82
N ILE A 269 -5.20 1.16 7.06
CA ILE A 269 -4.86 1.60 8.41
C ILE A 269 -6.08 2.22 9.12
N LEU A 270 -6.84 3.09 8.43
CA LEU A 270 -8.03 3.73 8.99
C LEU A 270 -9.09 2.69 9.37
N ASN A 271 -9.37 1.72 8.50
CA ASN A 271 -10.31 0.64 8.77
C ASN A 271 -9.90 -0.17 10.00
N MET A 272 -8.61 -0.47 10.15
CA MET A 272 -8.09 -1.15 11.34
C MET A 272 -8.30 -0.35 12.63
N ARG A 273 -8.01 0.95 12.60
CA ARG A 273 -8.21 1.84 13.76
C ARG A 273 -9.67 1.98 14.13
N ARG A 274 -10.54 2.19 13.14
CA ARG A 274 -11.98 2.30 13.34
C ARG A 274 -12.55 1.04 13.99
N LEU A 275 -12.10 -0.13 13.56
CA LEU A 275 -12.48 -1.41 14.15
C LEU A 275 -11.95 -1.57 15.57
N ALA A 276 -10.70 -1.16 15.85
CA ALA A 276 -10.14 -1.17 17.19
C ALA A 276 -10.97 -0.30 18.15
N VAL A 277 -11.29 0.94 17.77
CA VAL A 277 -12.12 1.86 18.57
C VAL A 277 -13.52 1.30 18.80
N LYS A 278 -14.18 0.80 17.74
CA LYS A 278 -15.52 0.20 17.85
C LYS A 278 -15.52 -1.05 18.74
N SER A 279 -14.48 -1.87 18.66
CA SER A 279 -14.34 -3.05 19.52
C SER A 279 -14.15 -2.68 20.99
N ARG A 280 -13.37 -1.62 21.28
CA ARG A 280 -13.17 -1.10 22.63
C ARG A 280 -14.48 -0.54 23.20
N ARG A 281 -15.21 0.26 22.42
CA ARG A 281 -16.53 0.78 22.82
C ARG A 281 -17.52 -0.33 23.13
N ARG A 282 -17.58 -1.40 22.31
CA ARG A 282 -18.43 -2.57 22.57
C ARG A 282 -18.03 -3.37 23.81
N ARG A 283 -16.75 -3.39 24.18
CA ARG A 283 -16.31 -3.99 25.45
C ARG A 283 -16.75 -3.10 26.62
N GLN A 284 -16.54 -1.80 26.54
CA GLN A 284 -16.98 -0.86 27.58
C GLN A 284 -18.49 -0.91 27.83
N ILE A 285 -19.31 -0.93 26.77
CA ILE A 285 -20.77 -1.07 26.91
C ILE A 285 -21.15 -2.40 27.59
N ARG A 286 -20.46 -3.50 27.28
CA ARG A 286 -20.71 -4.79 27.94
C ARG A 286 -20.31 -4.79 29.41
N HIS A 287 -19.21 -4.10 29.77
CA HIS A 287 -18.84 -3.93 31.17
C HIS A 287 -19.86 -3.04 31.91
N LEU A 288 -20.35 -1.97 31.27
CA LEU A 288 -21.40 -1.12 31.85
C LEU A 288 -22.74 -1.85 31.97
N SER A 289 -23.12 -2.69 31.01
CA SER A 289 -24.36 -3.47 31.10
C SER A 289 -24.28 -4.52 32.18
N LEU A 290 -23.14 -5.20 32.32
CA LEU A 290 -22.90 -6.14 33.42
C LEU A 290 -22.90 -5.42 34.77
N TYR A 291 -22.29 -4.24 34.85
CA TYR A 291 -22.34 -3.42 36.05
C TYR A 291 -23.78 -3.04 36.38
N ASN A 292 -24.57 -2.51 35.44
CA ASN A 292 -25.97 -2.18 35.67
C ASN A 292 -26.86 -3.38 36.00
N GLU A 293 -26.56 -4.57 35.47
CA GLU A 293 -27.30 -5.80 35.79
C GLU A 293 -26.97 -6.28 37.21
N ILE A 294 -25.69 -6.20 37.61
CA ILE A 294 -25.24 -6.41 38.99
C ILE A 294 -25.85 -5.35 39.90
N ASP A 295 -25.85 -4.08 39.51
CA ASP A 295 -26.42 -2.98 40.28
C ASP A 295 -27.94 -3.18 40.38
N SER A 296 -28.65 -3.61 39.34
CA SER A 296 -30.08 -3.91 39.46
C SER A 296 -30.39 -5.10 40.37
N ALA A 297 -29.48 -6.09 40.47
CA ALA A 297 -29.59 -7.21 41.39
C ALA A 297 -29.14 -6.84 42.83
N ALA A 298 -28.20 -5.90 42.97
CA ALA A 298 -27.69 -5.40 44.22
C ALA A 298 -28.52 -4.23 44.79
N LEU A 299 -29.28 -3.51 43.95
CA LEU A 299 -30.23 -2.45 44.33
C LEU A 299 -31.54 -3.06 44.88
N GLU A 300 -31.78 -4.36 44.69
CA GLU A 300 -32.79 -5.12 45.43
C GLU A 300 -32.31 -5.51 46.84
N ASP A 301 -30.99 -5.39 47.14
CA ASP A 301 -30.40 -5.82 48.42
C ASP A 301 -29.61 -4.74 49.19
N SER A 302 -29.24 -3.61 48.57
CA SER A 302 -28.39 -2.59 49.20
C SER A 302 -28.53 -1.20 48.58
N LEU A 303 -29.45 -0.43 49.15
CA LEU A 303 -29.42 1.02 49.19
C LEU A 303 -28.29 1.48 50.14
N TYR A 304 -27.01 1.19 49.87
CA TYR A 304 -25.88 1.76 50.63
C TYR A 304 -24.53 1.49 49.94
N ASP A 305 -23.71 2.54 49.84
CA ASP A 305 -22.25 2.51 49.58
C ASP A 305 -21.82 2.10 48.15
N SER A 306 -20.86 2.71 47.46
CA SER A 306 -20.08 3.94 47.56
C SER A 306 -19.20 3.95 46.30
N ASP A 307 -18.69 5.12 45.96
CA ASP A 307 -17.71 5.41 44.93
C ASP A 307 -16.64 4.32 44.72
N ASP A 308 -16.34 3.97 43.45
CA ASP A 308 -14.97 4.16 42.99
C ASP A 308 -14.74 4.03 41.48
N THR A 309 -13.75 4.80 41.06
CA THR A 309 -13.48 5.25 39.70
C THR A 309 -12.11 4.72 39.22
N ILE A 310 -11.97 4.56 37.89
CA ILE A 310 -10.71 4.74 37.12
C ILE A 310 -9.55 3.73 37.35
N CYS A 311 -9.27 2.91 36.33
CA CYS A 311 -7.96 2.88 35.61
C CYS A 311 -7.85 1.67 34.68
N LEU A 312 -7.73 1.87 33.36
CA LEU A 312 -7.18 0.85 32.43
C LEU A 312 -6.53 1.55 31.22
N THR A 313 -5.32 2.06 31.45
CA THR A 313 -4.39 2.63 30.47
C THR A 313 -3.14 1.77 30.37
N THR A 314 -3.20 0.63 29.68
CA THR A 314 -1.99 -0.13 29.30
C THR A 314 -2.28 -0.92 28.03
N PHE A 315 -2.18 -0.26 26.86
CA PHE A 315 -2.27 -0.98 25.58
C PHE A 315 -1.45 -0.36 24.43
N TYR A 316 -0.61 0.64 24.68
CA TYR A 316 0.26 1.24 23.65
C TYR A 316 1.53 1.85 24.27
N GLU A 317 2.35 1.01 24.90
CA GLU A 317 3.78 1.23 25.02
C GLU A 317 4.51 0.04 24.39
#